data_AF-A0A356QVJ1-F1
#
_entry.id   AF-A0A356QVJ1-F1
#
_cell.length_a   1.000
_cell.length_b   1.000
_cell.length_c   1.000
_cell.angle_alpha   90.00
_cell.angle_beta   90.00
_cell.angle_gamma   90.00
#
_symmetry.space_group_name_H-M   'P 1'
#
loop_
_entity.id
_entity.type
_entity.pdbx_description
1 polymer ?
#
loop_
_entity_poly.entity_id
_entity_poly.type
_entity_poly.pdbx_seq_one_letter_code
_entity_poly.pdbx_strand_id
1 'polypeptide(L)' 'HCDLLLAVGSTLSVYPVAGLVPIAKETGARIVIVNGEPTAMDDIADAVLVGDLNKVLPSVLDEATQ' A
#
# COMPACT_ATOMS: atom_id res chain seq x y z
N HIS A 1 -11.86 0.12 -12.52
CA HIS A 1 -10.96 1.27 -12.66
C HIS A 1 -10.49 1.62 -11.26
N CYS A 2 -9.19 1.61 -11.02
CA CYS A 2 -8.61 1.89 -9.71
C CYS A 2 -7.55 2.96 -9.94
N ASP A 3 -7.67 4.09 -9.26
CA ASP A 3 -6.72 5.20 -9.40
C ASP A 3 -5.67 5.17 -8.27
N LEU A 4 -5.98 4.47 -7.17
CA LEU A 4 -5.13 4.27 -6.00
C LEU A 4 -5.47 2.93 -5.31
N LEU A 5 -4.46 2.12 -5.04
CA LEU A 5 -4.54 0.92 -4.20
C LEU A 5 -3.71 1.14 -2.93
N LEU A 6 -4.39 1.12 -1.78
CA LEU A 6 -3.78 1.25 -0.46
C LEU A 6 -3.76 -0.12 0.24
N ALA A 7 -2.59 -0.70 0.42
CA ALA A 7 -2.39 -1.95 1.16
C ALA A 7 -1.96 -1.64 2.60
N VAL A 8 -2.78 -2.02 3.58
CA VAL A 8 -2.57 -1.71 5.00
C VAL A 8 -2.50 -3.00 5.83
N GLY A 9 -1.40 -3.19 6.57
CA GLY A 9 -1.28 -4.30 7.54
C GLY A 9 -1.30 -5.70 6.94
N SER A 10 -0.96 -5.83 5.66
CA SER A 10 -0.87 -7.09 4.94
C SER A 10 0.56 -7.29 4.47
N THR A 11 1.12 -8.47 4.72
CA THR A 11 2.44 -8.86 4.19
C THR A 11 2.41 -9.08 2.67
N LEU A 12 1.24 -8.93 2.03
CA LEU A 12 1.04 -9.16 0.59
C LEU A 12 1.60 -10.51 0.13
N SER A 13 1.58 -11.51 1.01
CA SER A 13 2.16 -12.83 0.77
C SER A 13 1.10 -13.88 0.45
N VAL A 14 -0.19 -13.55 0.61
CA VAL A 14 -1.30 -14.48 0.38
C VAL A 14 -1.98 -14.17 -0.96
N TYR A 15 -1.94 -15.14 -1.85
CA TYR A 15 -2.72 -15.11 -3.09
C TYR A 15 -4.20 -15.42 -2.82
N PRO A 16 -5.15 -14.75 -3.49
CA PRO A 16 -4.97 -13.92 -4.69
C PRO A 16 -4.74 -12.42 -4.42
N VAL A 17 -4.84 -11.95 -3.16
CA VAL A 17 -4.80 -10.52 -2.82
C VAL A 17 -3.46 -9.88 -3.18
N ALA A 18 -2.36 -10.60 -2.97
CA ALA A 18 -1.03 -10.20 -3.41
C ALA A 18 -0.95 -9.89 -4.92
N GLY A 19 -1.71 -10.65 -5.73
CA GLY A 19 -1.76 -10.47 -7.17
C GLY A 19 -2.50 -9.21 -7.63
N LEU A 20 -3.24 -8.53 -6.76
CA LEU A 20 -3.92 -7.28 -7.10
C LEU A 20 -2.95 -6.12 -7.27
N VAL A 21 -1.80 -6.14 -6.57
CA VAL A 21 -0.80 -5.07 -6.63
C VAL A 21 -0.19 -4.91 -8.02
N PRO A 22 0.36 -5.95 -8.66
CA PRO A 22 0.87 -5.83 -10.03
C PRO A 22 -0.25 -5.48 -11.03
N ILE A 23 -1.44 -6.06 -10.89
CA ILE A 23 -2.59 -5.75 -11.77
C ILE A 23 -2.95 -4.26 -11.66
N ALA A 24 -3.04 -3.72 -10.45
CA ALA A 24 -3.35 -2.32 -10.22
C ALA A 24 -2.27 -1.41 -10.83
N LYS A 25 -0.99 -1.75 -10.66
CA LYS A 25 0.14 -1.02 -11.26
C LYS A 25 0.08 -1.02 -12.79
N GLU A 26 -0.19 -2.16 -13.41
CA GLU A 26 -0.33 -2.29 -14.87
C GLU A 26 -1.51 -1.48 -15.40
N THR A 27 -2.57 -1.31 -14.61
CA THR A 27 -3.69 -0.43 -14.95
C THR A 27 -3.41 1.06 -14.74
N GLY A 28 -2.22 1.43 -14.26
CA GLY A 28 -1.82 2.81 -14.00
C GLY A 28 -2.25 3.36 -12.63
N ALA A 29 -2.73 2.49 -11.73
CA ALA A 29 -3.06 2.89 -10.37
C ALA A 29 -1.78 3.18 -9.57
N ARG A 30 -1.87 4.16 -8.66
CA ARG A 30 -0.83 4.38 -7.66
C ARG A 30 -0.91 3.30 -6.58
N ILE A 31 0.23 2.75 -6.18
CA ILE A 31 0.32 1.72 -5.14
C ILE A 31 0.94 2.33 -3.89
N VAL A 32 0.23 2.28 -2.77
CA VAL A 32 0.75 2.70 -1.45
C VAL A 32 0.67 1.53 -0.50
N ILE A 33 1.80 1.18 0.12
CA ILE A 33 1.89 0.11 1.11
C ILE A 33 2.18 0.74 2.47
N VAL A 34 1.37 0.41 3.47
CA VAL A 34 1.54 0.78 4.86
C VAL A 34 1.63 -0.50 5.68
N ASN A 35 2.81 -0.81 6.20
CA ASN A 35 3.00 -2.02 7.01
C ASN A 35 4.02 -1.80 8.13
N GLY A 36 3.97 -2.60 9.19
CA GLY A 36 4.96 -2.54 10.26
C GLY A 36 6.32 -3.15 9.88
N GLU A 37 6.33 -3.98 8.84
CA GLU A 37 7.48 -4.76 8.38
C GLU A 37 7.60 -4.67 6.85
N PRO A 38 8.81 -4.85 6.27
CA PRO A 38 9.01 -4.87 4.83
C PRO A 38 8.14 -5.92 4.14
N THR A 39 7.64 -5.61 2.94
CA THR A 39 6.82 -6.54 2.14
C THR A 39 7.53 -6.95 0.85
N ALA A 40 7.14 -8.09 0.29
CA ALA A 40 7.69 -8.57 -0.98
C ALA A 40 7.32 -7.69 -2.19
N MET A 41 6.42 -6.71 -1.99
CA MET A 41 5.91 -5.83 -3.04
C MET A 41 6.39 -4.38 -2.88
N ASP A 42 7.35 -4.13 -1.99
CA ASP A 42 7.88 -2.79 -1.73
C ASP A 42 8.52 -2.19 -2.99
N ASP A 43 9.17 -3.00 -3.83
CA ASP A 43 9.83 -2.56 -5.07
C ASP A 43 8.85 -2.06 -6.16
N ILE A 44 7.61 -2.55 -6.15
CA ILE A 44 6.59 -2.17 -7.14
C ILE A 44 5.67 -1.04 -6.64
N ALA A 45 5.73 -0.74 -5.34
CA ALA A 45 4.96 0.32 -4.73
C ALA A 45 5.48 1.71 -5.10
N ASP A 46 4.58 2.69 -5.24
CA ASP A 46 4.97 4.09 -5.43
C ASP A 46 5.39 4.74 -4.10
N ALA A 47 4.80 4.29 -2.99
CA ALA A 47 5.20 4.70 -1.64
C ALA A 47 5.08 3.53 -0.67
N VAL A 48 6.08 3.38 0.19
CA VAL A 48 6.11 2.40 1.27
C VAL A 48 6.31 3.14 2.59
N LEU A 49 5.35 3.02 3.49
CA LEU A 49 5.43 3.55 4.84
C LEU A 49 5.61 2.40 5.82
N VAL A 50 6.80 2.30 6.40
CA VAL A 50 7.14 1.29 7.40
C VAL A 50 7.00 1.88 8.80
N GLY A 51 6.10 1.33 9.61
CA GLY A 51 5.92 1.79 10.99
C GLY A 51 4.63 1.29 11.63
N ASP A 52 4.38 1.73 12.86
CA ASP A 52 3.14 1.41 13.59
C ASP A 52 1.93 1.96 12.83
N LEU A 53 1.07 1.08 12.34
CA LEU A 53 -0.16 1.41 11.61
C LEU A 53 -1.02 2.44 12.34
N ASN A 54 -1.09 2.35 13.67
CA ASN A 54 -1.90 3.26 14.49
C ASN A 54 -1.35 4.68 14.51
N LYS A 55 -0.09 4.87 14.12
CA LYS A 55 0.56 6.19 14.02
C LYS A 55 0.64 6.67 12.58
N VAL A 56 0.96 5.76 11.66
CA VAL A 56 1.18 6.09 10.25
C VAL A 56 -0.13 6.32 9.50
N LEU A 57 -1.16 5.52 9.74
CA LEU A 57 -2.43 5.67 9.03
C LEU A 57 -3.12 7.02 9.33
N PRO A 58 -3.20 7.48 10.60
CA PRO A 58 -3.75 8.80 10.90
C PRO A 58 -2.93 9.95 10.29
N SER A 59 -1.59 9.88 10.29
CA SER A 59 -0.78 10.96 9.74
C SER A 59 -0.99 11.15 8.23
N VAL A 60 -1.18 10.06 7.48
CA VAL A 60 -1.45 10.13 6.04
C VAL A 60 -2.86 10.69 5.76
N LEU A 61 -3.84 10.36 6.61
CA LEU A 61 -5.20 10.86 6.46
C LEU A 61 -5.31 12.34 6.85
N ASP A 62 -4.63 12.77 7.92
CA ASP A 62 -4.64 14.17 8.36
C ASP A 62 -4.04 15.10 7.29
N GLU A 63 -2.95 14.71 6.63
CA GLU A 63 -2.37 15.46 5.51
C GLU A 63 -3.27 15.48 4.26
N ALA A 64 -3.99 14.39 3.98
CA ALA A 64 -4.88 14.29 2.82
C ALA A 64 -6.16 15.13 2.93
N THR A 65 -6.49 15.62 4.13
CA THR A 65 -7.69 16.42 4.39
C THR A 65 -7.43 17.94 4.44
N GLN A 66 -6.20 18.39 4.13
CA GLN A 66 -5.83 19.81 3.99
C GLN A 66 -5.83 20.25 2.52
#